data_AF-C8VZG1-F1
#
_entry.id   AF-C8VZG1-F1
#
_cell.length_a   1.000
_cell.length_b   1.000
_cell.length_c   1.000
_cell.angle_alpha   90.00
_cell.angle_beta   90.00
_cell.angle_gamma   90.00
#
_symmetry.space_group_name_H-M   'P 1'
#
loop_
_entity.id
_entity.type
_entity.pdbx_description
1 polymer ?
#
loop_
_entity_poly.entity_id
_entity_poly.type
_entity_poly.pdbx_seq_one_letter_code
_entity_poly.pdbx_strand_id
1 'polypeptide(L)'
;MRAAIRQQLINKISKIQERVYEPHAANAKTPKPYLVIRQGAEVEDTPWTNFRRIMEVWPYLSRTSFQGVDGMVSLVVAALDKQLLTTENGEVFSCVYLGNAGADFVDDGWDAITRGLRFAVMALQPVSVAEAENDPWLETLAIWTEALLGEAWTVYRSRWPLGYKRPAILWRIAGIQEPGESLGAVALKVRKTLAGHVLGTNSGQEINAVVSIVQEMTKAVKIPLDLTTRQYMTVDDVKGDCQSDPLARGQITLTLSRIVRRPIREAPILKELLGTGNIQ
;
A
#
# COMPACT_ATOMS: atom_id res chain seq x y z
N MET A 1 1.09 -14.57 14.45
CA MET A 1 1.03 -13.09 14.47
C MET A 1 0.71 -12.51 15.85
N ARG A 2 -0.45 -12.80 16.47
CA ARG A 2 -0.82 -12.25 17.79
C ARG A 2 0.25 -12.50 18.87
N ALA A 3 0.81 -13.71 18.94
CA ALA A 3 1.91 -14.04 19.85
C ALA A 3 3.16 -13.19 19.62
N ALA A 4 3.56 -12.97 18.37
CA ALA A 4 4.70 -12.12 18.02
C ALA A 4 4.46 -10.65 18.39
N ILE A 5 3.25 -10.11 18.16
CA ILE A 5 2.87 -8.76 18.61
C ILE A 5 2.97 -8.66 20.13
N ARG A 6 2.45 -9.67 20.85
CA ARG A 6 2.56 -9.76 22.30
C ARG A 6 4.02 -9.72 22.76
N GLN A 7 4.87 -10.55 22.18
CA GLN A 7 6.28 -10.61 22.58
C GLN A 7 7.00 -9.29 22.29
N GLN A 8 6.73 -8.66 21.15
CA GLN A 8 7.30 -7.36 20.81
C GLN A 8 6.92 -6.28 21.85
N LEU A 9 5.65 -6.23 22.27
CA LEU A 9 5.19 -5.30 23.29
C LEU A 9 5.85 -5.55 24.65
N ILE A 10 5.98 -6.81 25.05
CA ILE A 10 6.66 -7.20 26.29
C ILE A 10 8.13 -6.72 26.26
N ASN A 11 8.82 -6.98 25.15
CA ASN A 11 10.23 -6.63 25.00
C ASN A 11 10.48 -5.11 24.99
N LYS A 12 9.54 -4.33 24.44
CA LYS A 12 9.72 -2.88 24.25
C LYS A 12 9.14 -2.02 25.38
N ILE A 13 8.22 -2.56 26.17
CA ILE A 13 7.51 -1.79 27.20
C ILE A 13 7.72 -2.45 28.58
N SER A 14 8.82 -2.10 29.26
CA SER A 14 9.12 -2.65 30.59
C SER A 14 8.07 -2.27 31.64
N LYS A 15 7.40 -1.12 31.49
CA LYS A 15 6.40 -0.58 32.44
C LYS A 15 5.20 -1.51 32.67
N ILE A 16 4.88 -2.37 31.70
CA ILE A 16 3.76 -3.33 31.83
C ILE A 16 4.18 -4.64 32.50
N GLN A 17 5.47 -4.87 32.80
CA GLN A 17 5.96 -6.08 33.49
C GLN A 17 5.43 -7.37 32.86
N GLU A 18 5.56 -7.48 31.53
CA GLU A 18 5.09 -8.62 30.73
C GLU A 18 3.56 -8.83 30.68
N ARG A 19 2.77 -7.94 31.29
CA ARG A 19 1.31 -8.03 31.38
C ARG A 19 0.63 -7.63 30.07
N VAL A 20 0.60 -8.58 29.14
CA VAL A 20 -0.15 -8.51 27.87
C VAL A 20 -1.11 -9.68 27.81
N TYR A 21 -2.41 -9.40 27.73
CA TYR A 21 -3.46 -10.39 27.89
C TYR A 21 -4.36 -10.49 26.65
N GLU A 22 -5.06 -11.61 26.53
CA GLU A 22 -6.23 -11.74 25.67
C GLU A 22 -7.49 -11.19 26.38
N PRO A 23 -8.58 -10.87 25.66
CA PRO A 23 -9.73 -10.16 26.24
C PRO A 23 -10.39 -10.83 27.44
N HIS A 24 -10.30 -12.15 27.53
CA HIS A 24 -10.92 -12.94 28.60
C HIS A 24 -9.97 -13.21 29.78
N ALA A 25 -8.69 -12.84 29.69
CA ALA A 25 -7.67 -13.21 30.67
C ALA A 25 -7.43 -12.13 31.75
N ALA A 26 -7.76 -10.87 31.46
CA ALA A 26 -7.66 -9.77 32.42
C ALA A 26 -9.01 -9.52 33.12
N ASN A 27 -8.97 -8.95 34.33
CA ASN A 27 -10.14 -8.56 35.11
C ASN A 27 -9.83 -7.35 36.01
N ALA A 28 -10.81 -6.92 36.82
CA ALA A 28 -10.68 -5.78 37.70
C ALA A 28 -9.49 -5.86 38.68
N LYS A 29 -9.14 -7.07 39.14
CA LYS A 29 -8.04 -7.32 40.08
C LYS A 29 -6.69 -7.46 39.40
N THR A 30 -6.63 -7.49 38.07
CA THR A 30 -5.38 -7.57 37.33
C THR A 30 -4.52 -6.33 37.65
N PRO A 31 -3.28 -6.50 38.14
CA PRO A 31 -2.42 -5.38 38.48
C PRO A 31 -2.12 -4.50 37.26
N LYS A 32 -2.34 -3.19 37.40
CA LYS A 32 -2.17 -2.19 36.34
C LYS A 32 -0.76 -1.57 36.39
N PRO A 33 -0.19 -1.11 35.25
CA PRO A 33 -0.76 -1.13 33.90
C PRO A 33 -0.55 -2.47 33.17
N TYR A 34 -1.47 -2.79 32.26
CA TYR A 34 -1.38 -3.93 31.36
C TYR A 34 -1.95 -3.60 29.98
N LEU A 35 -1.69 -4.44 28.98
CA LEU A 35 -2.27 -4.33 27.64
C LEU A 35 -3.21 -5.50 27.37
N VAL A 36 -4.26 -5.26 26.59
CA VAL A 36 -5.09 -6.31 25.98
C VAL A 36 -4.98 -6.25 24.48
N ILE A 37 -4.75 -7.40 23.85
CA ILE A 37 -4.71 -7.55 22.40
C ILE A 37 -5.96 -8.30 21.93
N ARG A 38 -6.66 -7.74 20.94
CA ARG A 38 -7.77 -8.43 20.27
C ARG A 38 -7.74 -8.22 18.77
N GLN A 39 -8.41 -9.10 18.03
CA GLN A 39 -8.64 -8.89 16.61
C GLN A 39 -9.83 -7.94 16.43
N GLY A 40 -9.67 -6.91 15.62
CA GLY A 40 -10.75 -6.01 15.21
C GLY A 40 -11.60 -6.62 14.09
N ALA A 41 -12.61 -5.88 13.63
CA ALA A 41 -13.42 -6.30 12.48
C ALA A 41 -12.54 -6.45 11.23
N GLU A 42 -12.77 -7.52 10.46
CA GLU A 42 -12.13 -7.70 9.16
C GLU A 42 -12.66 -6.64 8.18
N VAL A 43 -11.74 -5.99 7.47
CA VAL A 43 -12.07 -5.11 6.34
C VAL A 43 -11.85 -5.96 5.09
N GLU A 44 -12.81 -5.96 4.15
CA GLU A 44 -12.70 -6.72 2.91
C GLU A 44 -11.33 -6.56 2.24
N ASP A 45 -10.73 -7.70 1.88
CA ASP A 45 -9.42 -7.78 1.25
C ASP A 45 -9.41 -7.03 -0.09
N THR A 46 -8.53 -6.04 -0.24
CA THR A 46 -8.12 -5.59 -1.56
C THR A 46 -7.00 -6.50 -2.08
N PRO A 47 -7.14 -7.14 -3.26
CA PRO A 47 -6.21 -8.18 -3.75
C PRO A 47 -4.73 -7.78 -3.84
N TRP A 48 -4.41 -6.49 -3.85
CA TRP A 48 -3.04 -5.98 -3.93
C TRP A 48 -2.44 -5.56 -2.59
N THR A 49 -3.24 -5.37 -1.53
CA THR A 49 -2.72 -4.98 -0.20
C THR A 49 -2.27 -6.17 0.64
N ASN A 50 -2.31 -7.39 0.09
CA ASN A 50 -1.86 -8.63 0.73
C ASN A 50 -2.36 -8.75 2.18
N PHE A 51 -3.57 -9.29 2.35
CA PHE A 51 -4.13 -9.75 3.63
C PHE A 51 -4.02 -8.74 4.80
N ARG A 52 -5.06 -7.90 4.97
CA ARG A 52 -5.11 -6.88 6.02
C ARG A 52 -5.94 -7.37 7.21
N ARG A 53 -5.28 -7.85 8.28
CA ARG A 53 -5.96 -8.08 9.56
C ARG A 53 -5.90 -6.83 10.43
N ILE A 54 -7.02 -6.40 10.99
CA ILE A 54 -7.01 -5.34 12.02
C ILE A 54 -6.75 -5.97 13.38
N MET A 55 -5.71 -5.49 14.05
CA MET A 55 -5.42 -5.80 15.44
C MET A 55 -5.66 -4.57 16.29
N GLU A 56 -6.27 -4.76 17.45
CA GLU A 56 -6.46 -3.70 18.43
C GLU A 56 -5.63 -3.97 19.68
N VAL A 57 -4.98 -2.93 20.19
CA VAL A 57 -4.23 -2.94 21.44
C VAL A 57 -4.83 -1.92 22.39
N TRP A 58 -5.17 -2.37 23.60
CA TRP A 58 -5.88 -1.59 24.60
C TRP A 58 -5.01 -1.47 25.86
N PRO A 59 -4.44 -0.28 26.16
CA PRO A 59 -3.69 -0.03 27.37
C PRO A 59 -4.63 0.29 28.53
N TYR A 60 -4.65 -0.58 29.53
CA TYR A 60 -5.46 -0.42 30.74
C TYR A 60 -4.61 0.13 31.89
N LEU A 61 -5.01 1.30 32.39
CA LEU A 61 -4.35 2.01 33.50
C LEU A 61 -5.33 2.26 34.64
N SER A 62 -4.80 2.49 35.85
CA SER A 62 -5.62 2.84 37.01
C SER A 62 -6.32 4.18 36.79
N ARG A 63 -7.53 4.34 37.34
CA ARG A 63 -8.38 5.55 37.21
C ARG A 63 -7.74 6.76 37.90
N THR A 64 -6.76 7.34 37.22
CA THR A 64 -5.96 8.47 37.70
C THR A 64 -6.12 9.63 36.73
N SER A 65 -5.38 9.62 35.61
CA SER A 65 -5.49 10.63 34.55
C SER A 65 -5.18 10.04 33.18
N PHE A 66 -5.75 10.65 32.13
CA PHE A 66 -5.48 10.24 30.74
C PHE A 66 -4.06 10.54 30.28
N GLN A 67 -3.29 11.36 30.99
CA GLN A 67 -1.86 11.56 30.69
C GLN A 67 -1.07 10.24 30.74
N GLY A 68 -1.42 9.35 31.68
CA GLY A 68 -0.82 8.02 31.74
C GLY A 68 -1.17 7.17 30.51
N VAL A 69 -2.40 7.30 30.02
CA VAL A 69 -2.90 6.63 28.81
C VAL A 69 -2.14 7.16 27.59
N ASP A 70 -2.00 8.48 27.43
CA ASP A 70 -1.26 9.10 26.32
C ASP A 70 0.21 8.63 26.27
N GLY A 71 0.86 8.56 27.42
CA GLY A 71 2.21 8.02 27.54
C GLY A 71 2.28 6.54 27.14
N MET A 72 1.30 5.72 27.54
CA MET A 72 1.25 4.31 27.16
C MET A 72 0.96 4.13 25.66
N VAL A 73 0.08 4.95 25.09
CA VAL A 73 -0.24 4.95 23.66
C VAL A 73 1.03 5.23 22.84
N SER A 74 1.79 6.25 23.23
CA SER A 74 3.05 6.60 22.56
C SER A 74 4.04 5.43 22.54
N LEU A 75 4.16 4.69 23.66
CA LEU A 75 5.02 3.51 23.77
C LEU A 75 4.52 2.35 22.90
N VAL A 76 3.21 2.09 22.89
CA VAL A 76 2.62 1.02 22.06
C VAL A 76 2.79 1.31 20.57
N VAL A 77 2.53 2.55 20.15
CA VAL A 77 2.75 2.98 18.76
C VAL A 77 4.22 2.83 18.39
N ALA A 78 5.16 3.33 19.22
CA ALA A 78 6.59 3.18 18.94
C ALA A 78 7.06 1.71 18.88
N ALA A 79 6.45 0.82 19.67
CA ALA A 79 6.82 -0.60 19.70
C ALA A 79 6.35 -1.39 18.48
N LEU A 80 5.26 -0.96 17.82
CA LEU A 80 4.59 -1.72 16.76
C LEU A 80 4.55 -1.01 15.41
N ASP A 81 4.32 0.30 15.38
CA ASP A 81 4.14 1.04 14.13
C ASP A 81 5.40 0.95 13.28
N LYS A 82 5.19 0.47 12.04
CA LYS A 82 6.22 0.30 11.00
C LYS A 82 7.37 -0.64 11.42
N GLN A 83 7.22 -1.40 12.50
CA GLN A 83 8.22 -2.39 12.91
C GLN A 83 8.01 -3.70 12.15
N LEU A 84 9.12 -4.39 11.86
CA LEU A 84 9.09 -5.77 11.36
C LEU A 84 9.04 -6.73 12.54
N LEU A 85 8.09 -7.67 12.50
CA LEU A 85 7.91 -8.71 13.49
C LEU A 85 7.99 -10.06 12.80
N THR A 86 8.55 -11.05 13.49
CA THR A 86 8.67 -12.42 13.00
C THR A 86 7.87 -13.35 13.89
N THR A 87 7.06 -14.23 13.32
CA THR A 87 6.37 -15.29 14.05
C THR A 87 7.35 -16.42 14.38
N GLU A 88 6.98 -17.28 15.32
CA GLU A 88 7.77 -18.49 15.63
C GLU A 88 7.97 -19.40 14.40
N ASN A 89 7.04 -19.36 13.46
CA ASN A 89 7.10 -20.10 12.20
C ASN A 89 7.96 -19.41 11.12
N GLY A 90 8.62 -18.29 11.45
CA GLY A 90 9.45 -17.53 10.52
C GLY A 90 8.69 -16.57 9.60
N GLU A 91 7.37 -16.45 9.74
CA GLU A 91 6.59 -15.49 8.94
C GLU A 91 6.91 -14.07 9.41
N VAL A 92 7.32 -13.20 8.49
CA VAL A 92 7.59 -11.80 8.79
C VAL A 92 6.32 -10.98 8.49
N PHE A 93 6.02 -9.97 9.29
CA PHE A 93 4.90 -9.05 9.06
C PHE A 93 5.22 -7.69 9.66
N SER A 94 4.46 -6.67 9.28
CA SER A 94 4.55 -5.34 9.90
C SER A 94 3.19 -4.88 10.42
N CYS A 95 3.21 -4.02 11.42
CA CYS A 95 2.01 -3.38 11.94
C CYS A 95 2.03 -1.90 11.54
N VAL A 96 0.90 -1.36 11.09
CA VAL A 96 0.75 0.07 10.76
C VAL A 96 -0.35 0.66 11.61
N TYR A 97 -0.04 1.68 12.38
CA TYR A 97 -1.00 2.36 13.24
C TYR A 97 -2.02 3.15 12.41
N LEU A 98 -3.30 2.92 12.68
CA LEU A 98 -4.44 3.50 11.95
C LEU A 98 -5.20 4.55 12.76
N GLY A 99 -4.75 4.87 13.97
CA GLY A 99 -5.48 5.70 14.91
C GLY A 99 -6.21 4.92 16.00
N ASN A 100 -7.14 5.59 16.68
CA ASN A 100 -7.81 5.04 17.86
C ASN A 100 -8.98 4.11 17.48
N ALA A 101 -9.18 3.06 18.27
CA ALA A 101 -10.38 2.25 18.27
C ALA A 101 -11.44 2.90 19.19
N GLY A 102 -12.02 4.00 18.72
CA GLY A 102 -13.02 4.77 19.48
C GLY A 102 -12.42 5.85 20.38
N ALA A 103 -13.24 6.38 21.28
CA ALA A 103 -12.88 7.43 22.22
C ALA A 103 -12.23 6.86 23.49
N ASP A 104 -11.66 7.77 24.29
CA ASP A 104 -11.29 7.48 25.67
C ASP A 104 -12.47 6.93 26.45
N PHE A 105 -12.22 5.86 27.21
CA PHE A 105 -13.27 5.15 27.92
C PHE A 105 -12.82 4.78 29.34
N VAL A 106 -13.75 4.92 30.27
CA VAL A 106 -13.63 4.41 31.64
C VAL A 106 -14.32 3.06 31.68
N ASP A 107 -13.54 2.00 31.89
CA ASP A 107 -14.05 0.65 32.05
C ASP A 107 -14.34 0.41 33.53
N ASP A 108 -15.57 0.72 33.96
CA ASP A 108 -16.01 0.54 35.35
C ASP A 108 -15.93 -0.93 35.77
N GLY A 109 -16.20 -1.86 34.85
CA GLY A 109 -16.15 -3.29 35.13
C GLY A 109 -14.73 -3.79 35.45
N TRP A 110 -13.71 -3.14 34.89
CA TRP A 110 -12.30 -3.47 35.09
C TRP A 110 -11.57 -2.45 35.99
N ASP A 111 -12.30 -1.48 36.52
CA ASP A 111 -11.81 -0.36 37.33
C ASP A 111 -10.60 0.34 36.70
N ALA A 112 -10.76 0.76 35.44
CA ALA A 112 -9.65 1.22 34.62
C ALA A 112 -10.03 2.38 33.69
N ILE A 113 -9.01 3.08 33.18
CA ILE A 113 -9.11 3.98 32.03
C ILE A 113 -8.30 3.41 30.87
N THR A 114 -8.82 3.54 29.64
CA THR A 114 -8.22 2.94 28.45
C THR A 114 -8.52 3.75 27.18
N ARG A 115 -7.72 3.51 26.13
CA ARG A 115 -7.91 4.02 24.76
C ARG A 115 -7.48 2.94 23.78
N GLY A 116 -8.43 2.39 23.03
CA GLY A 116 -8.10 1.38 22.02
C GLY A 116 -7.27 1.96 20.88
N LEU A 117 -6.33 1.19 20.35
CA LEU A 117 -5.46 1.54 19.23
C LEU A 117 -5.63 0.51 18.12
N ARG A 118 -5.79 0.96 16.87
CA ARG A 118 -5.92 0.07 15.70
C ARG A 118 -4.61 -0.02 14.94
N PHE A 119 -4.25 -1.25 14.58
CA PHE A 119 -3.11 -1.56 13.74
C PHE A 119 -3.55 -2.45 12.57
N ALA A 120 -3.18 -2.08 11.34
CA ALA A 120 -3.21 -2.99 10.22
C ALA A 120 -2.01 -3.93 10.31
N VAL A 121 -2.25 -5.23 10.41
CA VAL A 121 -1.24 -6.27 10.24
C VAL A 121 -1.14 -6.57 8.76
N MET A 122 0.02 -6.25 8.20
CA MET A 122 0.37 -6.52 6.81
C MET A 122 1.15 -7.84 6.79
N ALA A 123 0.48 -8.93 6.43
CA ALA A 123 1.13 -10.23 6.33
C ALA A 123 2.02 -10.28 5.08
N LEU A 124 3.28 -10.65 5.26
CA LEU A 124 4.17 -10.97 4.15
C LEU A 124 3.91 -12.44 3.79
N GLN A 125 2.77 -12.76 3.19
CA GLN A 125 2.61 -14.10 2.63
C GLN A 125 3.65 -14.29 1.50
N PRO A 126 4.42 -15.39 1.48
CA PRO A 126 5.14 -15.79 0.29
C PRO A 126 4.10 -16.34 -0.69
N VAL A 127 3.36 -15.45 -1.34
CA VAL A 127 2.55 -15.90 -2.47
C VAL A 127 3.54 -16.12 -3.60
N SER A 128 3.75 -17.40 -3.96
CA SER A 128 4.34 -17.82 -5.23
C SER A 128 3.41 -17.43 -6.37
N VAL A 129 3.13 -16.14 -6.54
CA VAL A 129 2.55 -15.63 -7.77
C VAL A 129 3.75 -15.34 -8.65
N ALA A 130 3.82 -16.07 -9.77
CA ALA A 130 4.71 -15.78 -10.88
C ALA A 130 4.97 -14.28 -10.95
N GLU A 131 6.25 -13.88 -11.01
CA GLU A 131 6.63 -12.50 -11.22
C GLU A 131 5.72 -11.94 -12.32
N ALA A 132 4.87 -10.98 -11.95
CA ALA A 132 4.01 -10.35 -12.93
C ALA A 132 4.96 -9.78 -13.99
N GLU A 133 4.82 -10.28 -15.22
CA GLU A 133 5.57 -9.89 -16.39
C GLU A 133 5.84 -8.37 -16.34
N ASN A 134 7.11 -7.98 -16.27
CA ASN A 134 7.51 -6.60 -15.99
C ASN A 134 6.90 -5.65 -17.04
N ASP A 135 5.84 -4.93 -16.67
CA ASP A 135 5.19 -3.98 -17.57
C ASP A 135 6.19 -2.86 -17.93
N PRO A 136 6.48 -2.63 -19.22
CA PRO A 136 7.48 -1.63 -19.62
C PRO A 136 7.18 -0.21 -19.13
N TRP A 137 5.90 0.13 -18.89
CA TRP A 137 5.51 1.44 -18.40
C TRP A 137 5.86 1.59 -16.92
N LEU A 138 5.64 0.53 -16.13
CA LEU A 138 6.05 0.50 -14.72
C LEU A 138 7.57 0.54 -14.59
N GLU A 139 8.29 -0.22 -15.42
CA GLU A 139 9.75 -0.22 -15.41
C GLU A 139 10.32 1.17 -15.70
N THR A 140 9.86 1.77 -16.79
CA THR A 140 10.31 3.11 -17.20
C THR A 140 9.98 4.17 -16.16
N LEU A 141 8.78 4.10 -15.59
CA LEU A 141 8.34 5.01 -14.53
C LEU A 141 9.18 4.85 -13.26
N ALA A 142 9.52 3.61 -12.91
CA ALA A 142 10.36 3.33 -11.77
C ALA A 142 11.78 3.90 -11.96
N ILE A 143 12.42 3.65 -13.12
CA ILE A 143 13.73 4.23 -13.46
C ILE A 143 13.69 5.76 -13.41
N TRP A 144 12.64 6.39 -13.97
CA TRP A 144 12.48 7.84 -13.91
C TRP A 144 12.38 8.34 -12.47
N THR A 145 11.65 7.62 -11.61
CA THR A 145 11.46 7.99 -10.20
C THR A 145 12.74 7.79 -9.38
N GLU A 146 13.49 6.73 -9.65
CA GLU A 146 14.81 6.46 -9.05
C GLU A 146 15.79 7.60 -9.39
N ALA A 147 15.84 8.03 -10.66
CA ALA A 147 16.66 9.15 -11.09
C ALA A 147 16.27 10.47 -10.42
N LEU A 148 14.98 10.69 -10.16
CA LEU A 148 14.48 11.89 -9.49
C LEU A 148 14.84 11.93 -8.00
N LEU A 149 14.61 10.83 -7.27
CA LEU A 149 14.70 10.82 -5.81
C LEU A 149 16.06 10.38 -5.28
N GLY A 150 16.88 9.76 -6.12
CA GLY A 150 18.21 9.27 -5.80
C GLY A 150 18.24 7.95 -5.03
N GLU A 151 19.45 7.46 -4.77
CA GLU A 151 19.73 6.12 -4.22
C GLU A 151 19.17 5.89 -2.80
N ALA A 152 18.81 6.95 -2.08
CA ALA A 152 18.18 6.84 -0.77
C ALA A 152 16.79 6.19 -0.84
N TRP A 153 16.12 6.26 -2.00
CA TRP A 153 14.78 5.72 -2.21
C TRP A 153 14.82 4.38 -2.94
N THR A 154 14.05 3.41 -2.46
CA THR A 154 13.83 2.17 -3.21
C THR A 154 12.52 2.24 -3.99
N VAL A 155 12.53 1.95 -5.29
CA VAL A 155 11.32 1.98 -6.12
C VAL A 155 10.89 0.57 -6.50
N TYR A 156 9.68 0.22 -6.11
CA TYR A 156 9.05 -1.07 -6.35
C TYR A 156 8.00 -0.96 -7.45
N ARG A 157 7.70 -2.11 -8.06
CA ARG A 157 6.76 -2.26 -9.17
C ARG A 157 5.67 -3.23 -8.78
N SER A 158 4.42 -2.92 -9.11
CA SER A 158 3.21 -3.74 -8.95
C SER A 158 2.80 -4.07 -7.51
N ARG A 159 3.72 -4.55 -6.66
CA ARG A 159 3.51 -4.95 -5.27
C ARG A 159 4.70 -4.60 -4.38
N TRP A 160 4.44 -4.43 -3.09
CA TRP A 160 5.49 -4.34 -2.07
C TRP A 160 6.16 -5.71 -1.86
N PRO A 161 7.50 -5.85 -1.97
CA PRO A 161 8.17 -7.08 -1.63
C PRO A 161 8.30 -7.26 -0.12
N LEU A 162 8.63 -8.49 0.29
CA LEU A 162 8.90 -8.79 1.69
C LEU A 162 10.14 -8.02 2.16
N GLY A 163 10.02 -7.33 3.30
CA GLY A 163 11.12 -6.53 3.85
C GLY A 163 11.47 -5.30 3.01
N TYR A 164 10.48 -4.71 2.32
CA TYR A 164 10.69 -3.47 1.59
C TYR A 164 11.38 -2.42 2.46
N LYS A 165 12.36 -1.72 1.89
CA LYS A 165 13.16 -0.72 2.58
C LYS A 165 12.41 0.60 2.58
N ARG A 166 12.64 1.43 3.59
CA ARG A 166 12.16 2.82 3.61
C ARG A 166 13.36 3.77 3.62
N PRO A 167 13.28 4.92 2.94
CA PRO A 167 12.12 5.40 2.18
C PRO A 167 11.94 4.66 0.85
N ALA A 168 10.69 4.49 0.40
CA ALA A 168 10.36 3.77 -0.81
C ALA A 168 9.09 4.23 -1.50
N ILE A 169 8.98 3.89 -2.77
CA ILE A 169 7.82 4.14 -3.62
C ILE A 169 7.39 2.85 -4.28
N LEU A 170 6.09 2.65 -4.43
CA LEU A 170 5.52 1.60 -5.27
C LEU A 170 4.66 2.23 -6.35
N TRP A 171 4.92 1.86 -7.61
CA TRP A 171 4.04 2.14 -8.72
C TRP A 171 3.19 0.92 -9.08
N ARG A 172 1.89 1.11 -9.29
CA ARG A 172 0.96 0.07 -9.68
C ARG A 172 0.06 0.54 -10.81
N ILE A 173 -0.29 -0.35 -11.74
CA ILE A 173 -1.37 -0.10 -12.70
C ILE A 173 -2.70 -0.17 -11.95
N ALA A 174 -3.40 0.96 -11.89
CA ALA A 174 -4.72 1.09 -11.28
C ALA A 174 -5.85 0.89 -12.30
N GLY A 175 -5.59 1.14 -13.59
CA GLY A 175 -6.55 0.89 -14.66
C GLY A 175 -5.89 0.92 -16.04
N ILE A 176 -6.47 0.16 -16.96
CA ILE A 176 -6.06 0.10 -18.37
C ILE A 176 -7.31 0.38 -19.21
N GLN A 177 -7.19 1.28 -20.18
CA GLN A 177 -8.26 1.52 -21.15
C GLN A 177 -7.85 0.90 -22.49
N GLU A 178 -8.41 -0.28 -22.77
CA GLU A 178 -8.28 -0.99 -24.05
C GLU A 178 -9.64 -1.50 -24.57
N PRO A 179 -9.93 -1.36 -25.88
CA PRO A 179 -9.10 -0.72 -26.89
C PRO A 179 -9.02 0.80 -26.67
N GLY A 180 -7.83 1.35 -26.87
CA GLY A 180 -7.56 2.78 -26.71
C GLY A 180 -8.39 3.67 -27.64
N GLU A 181 -8.35 4.99 -27.41
CA GLU A 181 -9.05 5.95 -28.26
C GLU A 181 -8.53 5.90 -29.71
N SER A 182 -9.43 5.76 -30.68
CA SER A 182 -9.05 5.64 -32.09
C SER A 182 -8.60 6.99 -32.64
N LEU A 183 -7.32 7.09 -33.04
CA LEU A 183 -6.77 8.25 -33.73
C LEU A 183 -6.76 7.96 -35.24
N GLY A 184 -7.95 7.88 -35.82
CA GLY A 184 -8.15 7.51 -37.22
C GLY A 184 -7.96 6.00 -37.50
N ALA A 185 -7.66 5.65 -38.76
CA ALA A 185 -7.64 4.25 -39.22
C ALA A 185 -6.39 3.46 -38.80
N VAL A 186 -5.28 4.15 -38.49
CA VAL A 186 -3.93 3.56 -38.42
C VAL A 186 -3.34 3.58 -37.00
N ALA A 187 -3.89 4.38 -36.08
CA ALA A 187 -3.32 4.59 -34.76
C ALA A 187 -4.37 4.48 -33.64
N LEU A 188 -3.93 3.96 -32.49
CA LEU A 188 -4.71 3.84 -31.26
C LEU A 188 -3.94 4.52 -30.13
N LYS A 189 -4.63 5.31 -29.30
CA LYS A 189 -4.06 5.89 -28.08
C LYS A 189 -4.40 4.99 -26.89
N VAL A 190 -3.43 4.22 -26.43
CA VAL A 190 -3.56 3.42 -25.20
C VAL A 190 -3.32 4.32 -24.00
N ARG A 191 -4.19 4.21 -22.99
CA ARG A 191 -4.10 4.98 -21.75
C ARG A 191 -4.06 4.04 -20.54
N LYS A 192 -3.13 4.30 -19.62
CA LYS A 192 -3.04 3.59 -18.33
C LYS A 192 -3.11 4.61 -17.20
N THR A 193 -3.85 4.24 -16.16
CA THR A 193 -3.85 4.97 -14.89
C THR A 193 -2.99 4.20 -13.91
N LEU A 194 -2.06 4.88 -13.26
CA LEU A 194 -1.12 4.34 -12.30
C LEU A 194 -1.33 5.00 -10.93
N ALA A 195 -1.19 4.21 -9.88
CA ALA A 195 -1.17 4.66 -8.50
C ALA A 195 0.26 4.64 -7.97
N GLY A 196 0.72 5.75 -7.41
CA GLY A 196 2.00 5.90 -6.72
C GLY A 196 1.79 5.93 -5.20
N HIS A 197 2.45 5.01 -4.52
CA HIS A 197 2.39 4.85 -3.08
C HIS A 197 3.73 5.26 -2.48
N VAL A 198 3.78 6.29 -1.63
CA VAL A 198 5.02 6.85 -1.09
C VAL A 198 5.12 6.57 0.41
N LEU A 199 6.21 5.90 0.81
CA LEU A 199 6.50 5.56 2.20
C LEU A 199 7.85 6.15 2.59
N GLY A 200 7.82 7.17 3.44
CA GLY A 200 9.01 7.81 3.96
C GLY A 200 9.39 7.26 5.34
N THR A 201 10.49 7.77 5.86
CA THR A 201 10.89 7.53 7.26
C THR A 201 10.03 8.36 8.23
N ASN A 202 9.49 9.48 7.77
CA ASN A 202 8.55 10.34 8.48
C ASN A 202 7.57 11.03 7.49
N SER A 203 6.53 11.65 8.01
CA SER A 203 5.48 12.31 7.21
C SER A 203 6.00 13.48 6.37
N GLY A 204 6.97 14.25 6.86
CA GLY A 204 7.59 15.34 6.10
C GLY A 204 8.31 14.82 4.85
N GLN A 205 9.06 13.73 4.99
CA GLN A 205 9.72 13.08 3.86
C GLN A 205 8.73 12.51 2.85
N GLU A 206 7.61 11.93 3.31
CA GLU A 206 6.52 11.45 2.45
C GLU A 206 5.91 12.58 1.62
N ILE A 207 5.50 13.66 2.28
CA ILE A 207 4.87 14.82 1.63
C ILE A 207 5.83 15.44 0.61
N ASN A 208 7.09 15.65 0.98
CA ASN A 208 8.07 16.26 0.10
C ASN A 208 8.31 15.41 -1.16
N ALA A 209 8.38 14.08 -1.03
CA ALA A 209 8.54 13.20 -2.18
C ALA A 209 7.32 13.21 -3.10
N VAL A 210 6.10 13.17 -2.54
CA VAL A 210 4.87 13.30 -3.34
C VAL A 210 4.86 14.61 -4.13
N VAL A 211 5.17 15.73 -3.47
CA VAL A 211 5.22 17.05 -4.11
C VAL A 211 6.27 17.09 -5.23
N SER A 212 7.49 16.62 -4.97
CA SER A 212 8.57 16.59 -5.97
C SER A 212 8.19 15.78 -7.20
N ILE A 213 7.61 14.58 -7.02
CA ILE A 213 7.20 13.72 -8.14
C ILE A 213 6.12 14.40 -8.97
N VAL A 214 5.08 14.95 -8.34
CA VAL A 214 3.99 15.63 -9.06
C VAL A 214 4.52 16.82 -9.85
N GLN A 215 5.39 17.64 -9.24
CA GLN A 215 5.99 18.80 -9.90
C GLN A 215 6.85 18.40 -11.10
N GLU A 216 7.74 17.43 -10.95
CA GLU A 216 8.63 17.00 -12.03
C GLU A 216 7.88 16.23 -13.12
N MET A 217 6.84 15.46 -12.79
CA MET A 217 5.96 14.86 -13.78
C MET A 217 5.18 15.88 -14.60
N THR A 218 4.74 16.97 -13.95
CA THR A 218 4.05 18.06 -14.65
C THR A 218 4.99 18.75 -15.65
N LYS A 219 6.29 18.86 -15.32
CA LYS A 219 7.31 19.38 -16.24
C LYS A 219 7.68 18.37 -17.33
N ALA A 220 7.76 17.09 -16.98
CA ALA A 220 8.11 16.00 -17.87
C ALA A 220 6.93 15.61 -18.76
N VAL A 221 6.66 16.42 -19.78
CA VAL A 221 5.59 16.16 -20.78
C VAL A 221 5.74 14.78 -21.44
N LYS A 222 6.98 14.26 -21.55
CA LYS A 222 7.29 12.94 -22.13
C LYS A 222 8.32 12.18 -21.30
N ILE A 223 8.02 10.91 -21.04
CA ILE A 223 8.93 9.96 -20.40
C ILE A 223 9.39 8.96 -21.48
N PRO A 224 10.71 8.84 -21.76
CA PRO A 224 11.21 7.93 -22.79
C PRO A 224 11.01 6.47 -22.38
N LEU A 225 10.27 5.70 -23.19
CA LEU A 225 10.08 4.26 -23.01
C LEU A 225 11.21 3.47 -23.66
N ASP A 226 11.63 3.89 -24.85
CA ASP A 226 12.76 3.33 -25.57
C ASP A 226 13.41 4.42 -26.41
N LEU A 227 14.66 4.77 -26.06
CA LEU A 227 15.43 5.80 -26.73
C LEU A 227 15.89 5.37 -28.14
N THR A 228 16.06 4.08 -28.38
CA THR A 228 16.48 3.51 -29.67
C THR A 228 15.37 3.64 -30.69
N THR A 229 14.14 3.27 -30.30
CA THR A 229 12.97 3.36 -31.17
C THR A 229 12.20 4.68 -31.04
N ARG A 230 12.70 5.63 -30.24
CA ARG A 230 12.08 6.95 -29.94
C ARG A 230 10.63 6.81 -29.49
N GLN A 231 10.34 5.81 -28.67
CA GLN A 231 9.03 5.62 -28.07
C GLN A 231 8.96 6.37 -26.74
N TYR A 232 7.85 7.09 -26.54
CA TYR A 232 7.61 7.89 -25.35
C TYR A 232 6.25 7.57 -24.75
N MET A 233 6.16 7.63 -23.43
CA MET A 233 4.92 7.82 -22.71
C MET A 233 4.68 9.31 -22.54
N THR A 234 3.45 9.76 -22.76
CA THR A 234 3.03 11.15 -22.50
C THR A 234 2.31 11.18 -21.17
N VAL A 235 2.66 12.16 -20.33
CA VAL A 235 1.91 12.43 -19.10
C VAL A 235 0.65 13.18 -19.49
N ASP A 236 -0.51 12.52 -19.40
CA ASP A 236 -1.81 13.13 -19.70
C ASP A 236 -2.33 13.92 -18.47
N ASP A 237 -2.17 13.36 -17.27
CA ASP A 237 -2.59 13.98 -16.00
C ASP A 237 -1.77 13.42 -14.84
N VAL A 238 -1.52 14.25 -13.82
CA VAL A 238 -0.86 13.84 -12.58
C VAL A 238 -1.47 14.59 -11.40
N LYS A 239 -1.88 13.83 -10.38
CA LYS A 239 -2.49 14.37 -9.16
C LYS A 239 -1.83 13.79 -7.92
N GLY A 240 -1.50 14.65 -6.98
CA GLY A 240 -1.08 14.28 -5.63
C GLY A 240 -2.18 14.54 -4.60
N ASP A 241 -2.39 13.58 -3.70
CA ASP A 241 -3.17 13.71 -2.48
C ASP A 241 -2.32 13.26 -1.29
N CYS A 242 -1.70 14.24 -0.62
CA CYS A 242 -0.82 13.99 0.52
C CYS A 242 -1.56 13.46 1.76
N GLN A 243 -2.89 13.53 1.79
CA GLN A 243 -3.73 13.04 2.90
C GLN A 243 -4.26 11.62 2.63
N SER A 244 -4.08 11.10 1.41
CA SER A 244 -4.48 9.74 1.06
C SER A 244 -3.63 8.70 1.79
N ASP A 245 -4.24 7.57 2.17
CA ASP A 245 -3.55 6.44 2.79
C ASP A 245 -2.46 5.91 1.83
N PRO A 246 -1.17 6.02 2.20
CA PRO A 246 -0.07 5.66 1.32
C PRO A 246 -0.03 4.17 0.99
N LEU A 247 -0.61 3.30 1.82
CA LEU A 247 -0.60 1.86 1.64
C LEU A 247 -1.84 1.38 0.89
N ALA A 248 -3.02 1.85 1.29
CA ALA A 248 -4.28 1.34 0.75
C ALA A 248 -4.61 1.94 -0.61
N ARG A 249 -4.50 3.28 -0.74
CA ARG A 249 -4.92 4.02 -1.94
C ARG A 249 -3.76 4.53 -2.76
N GLY A 250 -2.65 4.87 -2.11
CA GLY A 250 -1.57 5.62 -2.74
C GLY A 250 -1.88 7.11 -2.75
N GLN A 251 -0.84 7.93 -2.85
CA GLN A 251 -0.92 9.38 -2.79
C GLN A 251 -0.83 10.03 -4.16
N ILE A 252 -0.44 9.29 -5.19
CA ILE A 252 -0.28 9.82 -6.55
C ILE A 252 -1.19 9.04 -7.49
N THR A 253 -1.94 9.77 -8.31
CA THR A 253 -2.65 9.22 -9.48
C THR A 253 -2.01 9.80 -10.72
N LEU A 254 -1.52 8.95 -11.60
CA LEU A 254 -0.82 9.33 -12.83
C LEU A 254 -1.53 8.68 -14.02
N THR A 255 -1.92 9.49 -15.00
CA THR A 255 -2.45 8.99 -16.27
C THR A 255 -1.39 9.16 -17.34
N LEU A 256 -0.94 8.04 -17.89
CA LEU A 256 0.00 8.00 -19.01
C LEU A 256 -0.71 7.57 -20.28
N SER A 257 -0.21 8.02 -21.42
CA SER A 257 -0.68 7.58 -22.72
C SER A 257 0.45 7.31 -23.71
N ARG A 258 0.18 6.41 -24.66
CA ARG A 258 1.07 6.12 -25.79
C ARG A 258 0.26 5.88 -27.04
N ILE A 259 0.72 6.42 -28.16
CA ILE A 259 0.16 6.14 -29.47
C ILE A 259 0.84 4.89 -30.02
N VAL A 260 0.05 3.88 -30.37
CA VAL A 260 0.52 2.63 -31.01
C VAL A 260 -0.10 2.50 -32.39
N ARG A 261 0.63 1.87 -33.32
CA ARG A 261 0.07 1.52 -34.62
C ARG A 261 -0.94 0.39 -34.43
N ARG A 262 -2.07 0.49 -35.13
CA ARG A 262 -3.09 -0.55 -35.12
C ARG A 262 -2.47 -1.81 -35.76
N PRO A 263 -2.56 -2.99 -35.11
CA PRO A 263 -2.21 -4.23 -35.77
C PRO A 263 -3.16 -4.41 -36.95
N ILE A 264 -2.61 -4.56 -38.16
CA ILE A 264 -3.38 -4.85 -39.36
C ILE A 264 -4.02 -6.22 -39.12
N ARG A 265 -5.34 -6.26 -38.87
CA ARG A 265 -6.07 -7.52 -39.02
C ARG A 265 -5.98 -7.88 -40.50
N GLU A 266 -5.35 -9.00 -40.84
CA GLU A 266 -5.53 -9.61 -42.15
C GLU A 266 -7.04 -9.69 -42.41
N ALA A 267 -7.52 -8.91 -43.39
CA ALA A 267 -8.91 -8.97 -43.78
C ALA A 267 -9.21 -10.40 -44.27
N PRO A 268 -10.39 -10.96 -43.99
CA PRO A 268 -10.74 -12.26 -44.54
C PRO A 268 -10.65 -12.17 -46.06
N ILE A 269 -9.83 -13.04 -46.66
CA ILE A 269 -9.71 -13.19 -48.11
C ILE A 269 -11.13 -13.39 -48.65
N LEU A 270 -11.60 -12.45 -49.49
CA LEU A 270 -12.82 -12.61 -50.28
C LEU A 270 -12.66 -13.90 -51.11
N LYS A 271 -13.28 -14.99 -50.67
CA LYS A 271 -13.44 -16.18 -51.51
C LYS A 271 -14.29 -15.78 -52.70
N GLU A 272 -13.75 -15.95 -53.90
CA GLU A 272 -14.46 -15.80 -55.17
C GLU A 272 -15.86 -16.42 -55.08
N LEU A 273 -16.87 -15.58 -55.29
CA LEU A 273 -18.19 -16.04 -55.68
C LEU A 273 -18.05 -16.61 -57.11
N LEU A 274 -17.85 -17.93 -57.21
CA LEU A 274 -18.11 -18.66 -58.45
C LEU A 274 -19.61 -18.54 -58.75
N GLY A 275 -19.96 -17.54 -59.56
CA GLY A 275 -21.29 -17.41 -60.13
C GLY A 275 -21.52 -18.53 -61.14
N THR A 276 -22.22 -19.59 -60.74
CA THR A 276 -22.85 -20.51 -61.68
C THR A 276 -24.10 -19.84 -62.24
N GLY A 277 -23.90 -18.97 -63.23
CA GLY A 277 -24.98 -18.50 -64.09
C GLY A 277 -25.47 -19.65 -64.97
N ASN A 278 -26.63 -20.22 -64.64
CA ASN A 278 -27.40 -21.02 -65.59
C ASN A 278 -28.04 -20.05 -66.59
N ILE A 279 -27.54 -20.06 -67.82
CA ILE A 279 -28.19 -19.43 -68.97
C ILE A 279 -29.17 -20.47 -69.52
N GLN A 280 -30.47 -20.19 -69.43
CA GLN A 280 -31.50 -20.88 -70.21
C GLN A 280 -31.61 -20.24 -71.59
#